data_AF-A0A6P1DI72-F1
#
_entry.id   AF-A0A6P1DI72-F1
#
_cell.length_a   1.000
_cell.length_b   1.000
_cell.length_c   1.000
_cell.angle_alpha   90.00
_cell.angle_beta   90.00
_cell.angle_gamma   90.00
#
_symmetry.space_group_name_H-M   'P 1'
#
loop_
_entity.id
_entity.type
_entity.pdbx_description
1 polymer ?
#
loop_
_entity_poly.entity_id
_entity_poly.type
_entity_poly.pdbx_seq_one_letter_code
_entity_poly.pdbx_strand_id
1 'polypeptide(L)'
;MACHNDSHRAPIEASYAKSVHAAGANVAYAGGRDSCSRCHSNEGYINYITGKPAVAITNPTAISCTTCHSKHSTFDFANDGHDYALRNIAPVKLDLTEPTYVIDYGNASNNCTSCHQGRSKAPVDDGTGLYLQANQRFYPHYSGQAQMLEGIQGAVIANGSTAMPVVGTAAHRTGASCTSCHMGASTNAAKGLHTFEVTTSACTTCHTTVPTEVAGLAADMATLHTKLVALGLIREDGSTIVQTVKIPFKTAQALWNYKTVEEDHSKGVHNPKYAKALIKNAIEAVQ
;
A
#
# COMPACT_ATOMS: atom_id res chain seq x y z
N MET A 1 -27.43 -16.85 11.98
CA MET A 1 -27.94 -16.72 10.59
C MET A 1 -27.97 -15.28 10.04
N ALA A 2 -27.64 -14.24 10.82
CA ALA A 2 -27.68 -12.85 10.36
C ALA A 2 -26.72 -12.50 9.21
N CYS A 3 -25.61 -13.23 9.05
CA CYS A 3 -24.57 -12.95 8.05
C CYS A 3 -24.73 -13.72 6.71
N HIS A 4 -25.50 -14.80 6.67
CA HIS A 4 -25.55 -15.72 5.51
C HIS A 4 -26.85 -15.63 4.71
N ASN A 5 -27.65 -14.59 4.96
CA ASN A 5 -28.87 -14.34 4.19
C ASN A 5 -28.61 -13.34 3.06
N ASP A 6 -29.53 -13.30 2.10
CA ASP A 6 -29.35 -12.51 0.89
C ASP A 6 -29.48 -11.01 1.14
N SER A 7 -30.27 -10.57 2.12
CA SER A 7 -30.34 -9.14 2.46
C SER A 7 -29.01 -8.61 3.04
N HIS A 8 -28.20 -9.47 3.65
CA HIS A 8 -26.85 -9.16 4.06
C HIS A 8 -25.83 -9.24 2.91
N ARG A 9 -25.91 -10.27 2.05
CA ARG A 9 -24.89 -10.53 1.01
C ARG A 9 -25.09 -9.70 -0.26
N ALA A 10 -26.32 -9.43 -0.68
CA ALA A 10 -26.58 -8.72 -1.94
C ALA A 10 -25.92 -7.32 -2.01
N PRO A 11 -25.93 -6.50 -0.95
CA PRO A 11 -25.19 -5.22 -0.96
C PRO A 11 -23.66 -5.40 -1.05
N ILE A 12 -23.12 -6.48 -0.46
CA ILE A 12 -21.70 -6.82 -0.53
C ILE A 12 -21.32 -7.19 -1.96
N GLU A 13 -22.08 -8.08 -2.61
CA GLU A 13 -21.84 -8.48 -4.00
C GLU A 13 -21.99 -7.30 -4.97
N ALA A 14 -23.01 -6.47 -4.78
CA ALA A 14 -23.26 -5.30 -5.61
C ALA A 14 -22.16 -4.23 -5.48
N SER A 15 -21.59 -4.04 -4.28
CA SER A 15 -20.44 -3.15 -4.08
C SER A 15 -19.15 -3.77 -4.62
N TYR A 16 -18.93 -5.07 -4.39
CA TYR A 16 -17.78 -5.80 -4.91
C TYR A 16 -17.65 -5.71 -6.43
N ALA A 17 -18.76 -5.86 -7.16
CA ALA A 17 -18.80 -5.78 -8.61
C ALA A 17 -18.27 -4.46 -9.20
N LYS A 18 -18.12 -3.41 -8.38
CA LYS A 18 -17.58 -2.09 -8.77
C LYS A 18 -16.13 -1.89 -8.37
N SER A 19 -15.52 -2.83 -7.67
CA SER A 19 -14.13 -2.76 -7.26
C SER A 19 -13.17 -3.03 -8.41
N VAL A 20 -11.97 -2.46 -8.33
CA VAL A 20 -10.87 -2.78 -9.26
C VAL A 20 -10.47 -4.26 -9.16
N HIS A 21 -10.66 -4.89 -7.98
CA HIS A 21 -10.46 -6.32 -7.79
C HIS A 21 -11.38 -7.16 -8.69
N ALA A 22 -12.67 -6.83 -8.74
CA ALA A 22 -13.63 -7.50 -9.61
C ALA A 22 -13.35 -7.21 -11.10
N ALA A 23 -12.91 -5.99 -11.42
CA ALA A 23 -12.59 -5.61 -12.80
C ALA A 23 -11.40 -6.39 -13.38
N GLY A 24 -10.48 -6.89 -12.54
CA GLY A 24 -9.41 -7.78 -12.97
C GLY A 24 -8.39 -7.16 -13.93
N ALA A 25 -8.24 -5.83 -13.93
CA ALA A 25 -7.46 -5.08 -14.93
C ALA A 25 -6.00 -5.58 -15.10
N ASN A 26 -5.41 -6.13 -14.03
CA ASN A 26 -4.01 -6.59 -14.03
C ASN A 26 -3.85 -8.11 -14.20
N VAL A 27 -4.94 -8.88 -14.26
CA VAL A 27 -4.90 -10.35 -14.27
C VAL A 27 -4.23 -10.87 -15.55
N ALA A 28 -4.56 -10.29 -16.70
CA ALA A 28 -3.98 -10.68 -17.98
C ALA A 28 -2.45 -10.49 -18.03
N TYR A 29 -1.94 -9.42 -17.42
CA TYR A 29 -0.51 -9.12 -17.41
C TYR A 29 0.26 -9.88 -16.32
N ALA A 30 -0.30 -9.95 -15.11
CA ALA A 30 0.42 -10.38 -13.91
C ALA A 30 -0.13 -11.66 -13.28
N GLY A 31 -1.40 -11.99 -13.47
CA GLY A 31 -2.07 -13.09 -12.77
C GLY A 31 -1.48 -14.47 -13.06
N GLY A 32 -0.94 -14.67 -14.26
CA GLY A 32 -0.31 -15.94 -14.67
C GLY A 32 1.19 -16.02 -14.39
N ARG A 33 1.83 -14.91 -14.01
CA ARG A 33 3.29 -14.85 -13.83
C ARG A 33 3.64 -15.23 -12.41
N ASP A 34 4.53 -16.19 -12.26
CA ASP A 34 4.98 -16.79 -11.01
C ASP A 34 4.95 -15.85 -9.78
N SER A 35 5.96 -14.98 -9.62
CA SER A 35 6.05 -14.07 -8.47
C SER A 35 4.98 -12.95 -8.41
N CYS A 36 4.19 -12.75 -9.46
CA CYS A 36 3.16 -11.71 -9.55
C CYS A 36 1.76 -12.26 -9.24
N SER A 37 1.53 -13.54 -9.52
CA SER A 37 0.26 -14.23 -9.34
C SER A 37 -0.24 -14.15 -7.89
N ARG A 38 0.68 -14.13 -6.92
CA ARG A 38 0.39 -14.02 -5.49
C ARG A 38 -0.54 -12.85 -5.11
N CYS A 39 -0.54 -11.76 -5.87
CA CYS A 39 -1.42 -10.59 -5.62
C CYS A 39 -2.39 -10.33 -6.78
N HIS A 40 -2.13 -10.89 -7.96
CA HIS A 40 -2.85 -10.56 -9.20
C HIS A 40 -3.71 -11.72 -9.75
N SER A 41 -3.81 -12.83 -9.04
CA SER A 41 -4.80 -13.87 -9.32
C SER A 41 -5.33 -14.52 -8.04
N ASN A 42 -6.56 -15.00 -8.11
CA ASN A 42 -7.19 -15.74 -7.01
C ASN A 42 -6.39 -17.00 -6.66
N GLU A 43 -6.01 -17.78 -7.68
CA GLU A 43 -5.26 -19.02 -7.51
C GLU A 43 -3.86 -18.77 -6.94
N GLY A 44 -3.17 -17.74 -7.44
CA GLY A 44 -1.84 -17.37 -6.97
C GLY A 44 -1.87 -16.92 -5.50
N TYR A 45 -2.84 -16.10 -5.10
CA TYR A 45 -3.02 -15.71 -3.70
C TYR A 45 -3.31 -16.90 -2.80
N ILE A 46 -4.22 -17.80 -3.21
CA ILE A 46 -4.55 -19.00 -2.43
C ILE A 46 -3.32 -19.89 -2.26
N ASN A 47 -2.51 -20.07 -3.31
CA ASN A 47 -1.24 -20.80 -3.20
C ASN A 47 -0.31 -20.13 -2.18
N TYR A 48 -0.09 -18.82 -2.32
CA TYR A 48 0.77 -18.05 -1.42
C TYR A 48 0.34 -18.18 0.05
N ILE A 49 -0.93 -17.91 0.36
CA ILE A 49 -1.41 -17.90 1.75
C ILE A 49 -1.52 -19.30 2.36
N THR A 50 -1.55 -20.35 1.54
CA THR A 50 -1.52 -21.75 2.01
C THR A 50 -0.12 -22.36 2.03
N GLY A 51 0.93 -21.54 1.83
CA GLY A 51 2.32 -21.99 1.87
C GLY A 51 2.74 -22.86 0.69
N LYS A 52 1.97 -22.85 -0.41
CA LYS A 52 2.35 -23.51 -1.65
C LYS A 52 3.36 -22.65 -2.41
N PRO A 53 4.23 -23.28 -3.24
CA PRO A 53 5.18 -22.52 -4.05
C PRO A 53 4.44 -21.56 -4.99
N ALA A 54 5.08 -20.43 -5.26
CA ALA A 54 4.69 -19.61 -6.41
C ALA A 54 4.90 -20.45 -7.68
N VAL A 55 3.89 -20.45 -8.56
CA VAL A 55 3.95 -21.12 -9.85
C VAL A 55 3.29 -20.24 -10.91
N ALA A 56 3.64 -20.44 -12.18
CA ALA A 56 2.89 -19.87 -13.28
C ALA A 56 1.46 -20.45 -13.30
N ILE A 57 0.45 -19.58 -13.43
CA ILE A 57 -0.96 -19.97 -13.46
C ILE A 57 -1.45 -19.87 -14.91
N THR A 58 -1.84 -21.00 -15.50
CA THR A 58 -2.25 -21.06 -16.92
C THR A 58 -3.52 -20.25 -17.19
N ASN A 59 -4.51 -20.35 -16.29
CA ASN A 59 -5.80 -19.67 -16.42
C ASN A 59 -6.08 -18.88 -15.14
N PRO A 60 -5.40 -17.74 -14.93
CA PRO A 60 -5.56 -16.95 -13.73
C PRO A 60 -6.93 -16.27 -13.72
N THR A 61 -7.63 -16.32 -12.59
CA THR A 61 -8.87 -15.57 -12.41
C THR A 61 -8.62 -14.30 -11.59
N ALA A 62 -9.48 -13.31 -11.80
CA ALA A 62 -9.45 -12.09 -11.00
C ALA A 62 -9.60 -12.40 -9.52
N ILE A 63 -9.17 -11.45 -8.70
CA ILE A 63 -9.52 -11.46 -7.27
C ILE A 63 -11.04 -11.64 -7.18
N SER A 64 -11.47 -12.46 -6.22
CA SER A 64 -12.87 -12.82 -6.01
C SER A 64 -13.19 -12.92 -4.52
N CYS A 65 -14.45 -13.20 -4.19
CA CYS A 65 -14.87 -13.46 -2.82
C CYS A 65 -14.01 -14.55 -2.17
N THR A 66 -13.68 -15.60 -2.92
CA THR A 66 -12.90 -16.75 -2.41
C THR A 66 -11.41 -16.47 -2.29
N THR A 67 -10.93 -15.35 -2.82
CA THR A 67 -9.57 -14.87 -2.55
C THR A 67 -9.46 -14.46 -1.10
N CYS A 68 -10.39 -13.64 -0.60
CA CYS A 68 -10.34 -13.12 0.77
C CYS A 68 -11.03 -14.04 1.77
N HIS A 69 -12.11 -14.72 1.38
CA HIS A 69 -12.92 -15.54 2.28
C HIS A 69 -12.72 -17.03 2.03
N SER A 70 -12.86 -17.81 3.09
CA SER A 70 -12.82 -19.26 3.06
C SER A 70 -13.83 -19.88 4.05
N LYS A 71 -13.34 -20.39 5.18
CA LYS A 71 -14.13 -20.93 6.27
C LYS A 71 -13.79 -20.17 7.55
N HIS A 72 -14.71 -20.22 8.51
CA HIS A 72 -14.44 -19.72 9.84
C HIS A 72 -13.27 -20.50 10.48
N SER A 73 -12.34 -19.78 11.12
CA SER A 73 -11.33 -20.33 12.02
C SER A 73 -11.92 -20.61 13.41
N THR A 74 -13.01 -19.94 13.78
CA THR A 74 -13.71 -20.12 15.05
C THR A 74 -15.23 -20.02 14.89
N PHE A 75 -15.98 -20.67 15.79
CA PHE A 75 -17.41 -20.46 15.96
C PHE A 75 -17.76 -19.84 17.33
N ASP A 76 -16.76 -19.58 18.17
CA ASP A 76 -16.92 -18.89 19.44
C ASP A 76 -16.71 -17.38 19.28
N PHE A 77 -17.61 -16.76 18.53
CA PHE A 77 -17.52 -15.34 18.21
C PHE A 77 -17.64 -14.42 19.43
N ALA A 78 -18.11 -14.93 20.57
CA ALA A 78 -18.21 -14.16 21.81
C ALA A 78 -16.84 -13.92 22.44
N ASN A 79 -15.96 -14.93 22.36
CA ASN A 79 -14.61 -14.86 22.95
C ASN A 79 -13.54 -14.51 21.92
N ASP A 80 -13.67 -15.02 20.70
CA ASP A 80 -12.65 -14.87 19.66
C ASP A 80 -12.92 -13.69 18.71
N GLY A 81 -14.10 -13.09 18.80
CA GLY A 81 -14.59 -12.08 17.87
C GLY A 81 -14.97 -12.66 16.51
N HIS A 82 -15.42 -11.79 15.60
CA HIS A 82 -15.80 -12.20 14.26
C HIS A 82 -14.57 -12.27 13.33
N ASP A 83 -14.26 -13.46 12.84
CA ASP A 83 -13.19 -13.70 11.86
C ASP A 83 -13.62 -13.40 10.40
N TYR A 84 -14.92 -13.20 10.18
CA TYR A 84 -15.56 -13.03 8.87
C TYR A 84 -15.17 -14.09 7.83
N ALA A 85 -14.78 -15.29 8.28
CA ALA A 85 -14.19 -16.34 7.47
C ALA A 85 -13.02 -15.86 6.57
N LEU A 86 -12.28 -14.83 6.98
CA LEU A 86 -11.16 -14.30 6.22
C LEU A 86 -9.98 -15.29 6.20
N ARG A 87 -9.30 -15.40 5.06
CA ARG A 87 -8.13 -16.26 4.90
C ARG A 87 -6.95 -15.84 5.76
N ASN A 88 -6.83 -14.54 6.01
CA ASN A 88 -5.76 -14.01 6.83
C ASN A 88 -6.24 -12.84 7.71
N ILE A 89 -6.27 -13.08 9.01
CA ILE A 89 -6.40 -12.02 10.03
C ILE A 89 -5.17 -11.97 10.93
N ALA A 90 -4.19 -12.86 10.68
CA ALA A 90 -2.98 -13.00 11.47
C ALA A 90 -1.94 -11.94 11.06
N PRO A 91 -0.98 -11.64 11.95
CA PRO A 91 0.14 -10.75 11.65
C PRO A 91 0.85 -11.13 10.34
N VAL A 92 1.17 -10.15 9.51
CA VAL A 92 1.81 -10.36 8.20
C VAL A 92 3.29 -10.04 8.27
N LYS A 93 4.09 -11.09 8.10
CA LYS A 93 5.52 -10.94 7.83
C LYS A 93 5.72 -10.37 6.43
N LEU A 94 6.38 -9.23 6.36
CA LEU A 94 6.67 -8.59 5.08
C LEU A 94 7.78 -9.36 4.36
N ASP A 95 7.60 -9.52 3.06
CA ASP A 95 8.53 -10.32 2.22
C ASP A 95 9.89 -9.63 2.05
N LEU A 96 9.96 -8.30 2.23
CA LEU A 96 11.12 -7.47 1.88
C LEU A 96 11.60 -6.50 2.92
N THR A 97 11.01 -6.49 4.11
CA THR A 97 11.76 -5.96 5.25
C THR A 97 12.82 -7.00 5.62
N GLU A 98 13.69 -6.70 6.57
CA GLU A 98 14.33 -7.80 7.32
C GLU A 98 13.29 -8.91 7.55
N PRO A 99 13.61 -10.20 7.32
CA PRO A 99 12.65 -11.30 7.37
C PRO A 99 12.02 -11.51 8.76
N THR A 100 12.16 -10.55 9.65
CA THR A 100 11.65 -10.52 11.01
C THR A 100 10.63 -9.40 11.24
N TYR A 101 10.48 -8.41 10.35
CA TYR A 101 9.47 -7.37 10.56
C TYR A 101 8.07 -7.90 10.22
N VAL A 102 7.15 -7.67 11.15
CA VAL A 102 5.76 -8.12 11.06
C VAL A 102 4.87 -6.90 11.24
N ILE A 103 3.94 -6.69 10.30
CA ILE A 103 2.86 -5.74 10.46
C ILE A 103 1.67 -6.48 11.07
N ASP A 104 1.14 -5.93 12.15
CA ASP A 104 -0.10 -6.40 12.77
C ASP A 104 -0.98 -5.21 13.16
N TYR A 105 -2.19 -5.19 12.60
CA TYR A 105 -3.24 -4.23 12.99
C TYR A 105 -4.22 -4.81 14.02
N GLY A 106 -4.03 -6.08 14.42
CA GLY A 106 -4.88 -6.78 15.37
C GLY A 106 -6.29 -7.05 14.86
N ASN A 107 -6.53 -6.94 13.55
CA ASN A 107 -7.86 -7.07 12.96
C ASN A 107 -7.84 -7.49 11.47
N ALA A 108 -9.01 -7.51 10.85
CA ALA A 108 -9.23 -7.90 9.45
C ALA A 108 -8.37 -7.15 8.40
N SER A 109 -7.84 -5.98 8.72
CA SER A 109 -6.92 -5.22 7.84
C SER A 109 -5.62 -5.97 7.54
N ASN A 110 -5.24 -6.94 8.37
CA ASN A 110 -4.11 -7.82 8.07
C ASN A 110 -4.30 -8.55 6.73
N ASN A 111 -5.54 -8.89 6.34
CA ASN A 111 -5.83 -9.50 5.03
C ASN A 111 -5.37 -8.62 3.86
N CYS A 112 -5.50 -7.29 3.99
CA CYS A 112 -5.11 -6.33 2.96
C CYS A 112 -3.59 -6.30 2.78
N THR A 113 -2.83 -6.39 3.88
CA THR A 113 -1.36 -6.30 3.87
C THR A 113 -0.69 -7.48 3.17
N SER A 114 -1.37 -8.63 3.06
CA SER A 114 -0.86 -9.78 2.32
C SER A 114 -0.49 -9.43 0.87
N CYS A 115 -1.26 -8.51 0.25
CA CYS A 115 -1.04 -8.05 -1.13
C CYS A 115 -0.56 -6.61 -1.23
N HIS A 116 -1.08 -5.71 -0.38
CA HIS A 116 -0.71 -4.30 -0.34
C HIS A 116 0.58 -4.08 0.46
N GLN A 117 1.62 -4.83 0.08
CA GLN A 117 2.96 -4.71 0.59
C GLN A 117 3.94 -4.45 -0.56
N GLY A 118 4.89 -3.56 -0.29
CA GLY A 118 5.96 -3.27 -1.21
C GLY A 118 6.86 -4.47 -1.52
N ARG A 119 7.35 -4.52 -2.77
CA ARG A 119 8.18 -5.58 -3.36
C ARG A 119 9.69 -5.28 -3.53
N SER A 120 10.18 -4.16 -3.00
CA SER A 120 11.59 -3.72 -3.11
C SER A 120 12.01 -2.90 -1.90
N LYS A 121 13.30 -2.97 -1.55
CA LYS A 121 13.92 -2.18 -0.47
C LYS A 121 14.43 -0.84 -1.00
N ALA A 122 14.47 0.16 -0.11
CA ALA A 122 15.13 1.43 -0.36
C ALA A 122 16.60 1.24 -0.78
N PRO A 123 17.16 2.14 -1.60
CA PRO A 123 18.57 2.08 -1.96
C PRO A 123 19.46 2.16 -0.72
N VAL A 124 20.55 1.40 -0.74
CA VAL A 124 21.56 1.35 0.34
C VAL A 124 22.86 1.92 -0.20
N ASP A 125 23.56 2.71 0.62
CA ASP A 125 24.87 3.27 0.26
C ASP A 125 25.94 2.17 0.29
N ASP A 126 26.77 2.11 -0.75
CA ASP A 126 27.93 1.21 -0.82
C ASP A 126 29.18 1.85 -0.17
N GLY A 127 29.04 3.04 0.42
CA GLY A 127 30.11 3.81 1.04
C GLY A 127 30.82 4.75 0.06
N THR A 128 30.44 4.74 -1.22
CA THR A 128 31.02 5.65 -2.22
C THR A 128 30.27 6.98 -2.29
N GLY A 129 29.11 7.09 -1.64
CA GLY A 129 28.24 8.27 -1.76
C GLY A 129 27.60 8.42 -3.14
N LEU A 130 27.72 7.40 -4.00
CA LEU A 130 27.21 7.36 -5.36
C LEU A 130 26.36 6.10 -5.58
N TYR A 131 25.34 6.19 -6.43
CA TYR A 131 24.38 5.13 -6.68
C TYR A 131 24.03 4.99 -8.16
N LEU A 132 24.01 3.77 -8.68
CA LEU A 132 23.52 3.50 -10.04
C LEU A 132 22.02 3.16 -10.00
N GLN A 133 21.17 4.12 -10.35
CA GLN A 133 19.74 3.89 -10.49
C GLN A 133 19.44 3.27 -11.86
N ALA A 134 19.57 1.94 -11.95
CA ALA A 134 19.40 1.20 -13.20
C ALA A 134 17.98 0.62 -13.42
N ASN A 135 17.00 0.95 -12.56
CA ASN A 135 15.69 0.29 -12.55
C ASN A 135 14.54 1.27 -12.73
N GLN A 136 13.79 1.16 -13.83
CA GLN A 136 12.64 2.02 -14.11
C GLN A 136 11.55 1.99 -13.00
N ARG A 137 11.47 0.91 -12.22
CA ARG A 137 10.56 0.79 -11.06
C ARG A 137 11.32 1.05 -9.76
N PHE A 138 11.74 2.31 -9.56
CA PHE A 138 12.58 2.71 -8.44
C PHE A 138 11.78 3.23 -7.24
N TYR A 139 11.06 2.31 -6.58
CA TYR A 139 10.25 2.53 -5.38
C TYR A 139 9.90 1.17 -4.79
N PRO A 140 9.19 1.08 -3.64
CA PRO A 140 8.81 -0.18 -3.02
C PRO A 140 7.86 -1.07 -3.84
N HIS A 141 7.80 -1.03 -5.18
CA HIS A 141 6.81 -1.68 -6.05
C HIS A 141 5.36 -1.21 -5.80
N TYR A 142 4.51 -1.35 -6.83
CA TYR A 142 3.13 -0.88 -6.73
C TYR A 142 2.47 -1.60 -5.56
N SER A 143 1.70 -0.83 -4.79
CA SER A 143 1.01 -1.25 -3.58
C SER A 143 1.82 -1.24 -2.26
N GLY A 144 2.71 -0.26 -2.06
CA GLY A 144 3.41 -0.03 -0.79
C GLY A 144 2.56 0.56 0.36
N GLN A 145 1.22 0.44 0.31
CA GLN A 145 0.33 1.13 1.26
C GLN A 145 0.54 0.70 2.72
N ALA A 146 0.75 -0.60 2.97
CA ALA A 146 1.02 -1.07 4.32
C ALA A 146 2.30 -0.44 4.89
N GLN A 147 3.34 -0.30 4.08
CA GLN A 147 4.60 0.32 4.52
C GLN A 147 4.49 1.83 4.70
N MET A 148 3.72 2.54 3.85
CA MET A 148 3.43 3.96 4.08
C MET A 148 2.70 4.16 5.41
N LEU A 149 1.63 3.40 5.65
CA LEU A 149 0.84 3.44 6.89
C LEU A 149 1.70 3.10 8.11
N GLU A 150 2.57 2.11 8.00
CA GLU A 150 3.53 1.71 9.04
C GLU A 150 4.62 2.77 9.28
N GLY A 151 4.99 3.54 8.25
CA GLY A 151 6.08 4.53 8.29
C GLY A 151 7.45 3.91 8.00
N ILE A 152 7.53 2.97 7.05
CA ILE A 152 8.77 2.28 6.65
C ILE A 152 8.96 2.32 5.13
N GLN A 153 10.10 1.80 4.65
CA GLN A 153 10.53 1.72 3.25
C GLN A 153 10.80 3.04 2.51
N GLY A 154 10.55 4.21 3.09
CA GLY A 154 11.19 5.45 2.64
C GLY A 154 12.69 5.43 2.93
N ALA A 155 13.47 6.08 2.06
CA ALA A 155 14.92 6.22 2.22
C ALA A 155 15.24 7.39 3.18
N VAL A 156 15.88 7.08 4.31
CA VAL A 156 16.28 8.10 5.29
C VAL A 156 17.47 8.88 4.78
N ILE A 157 17.30 10.18 4.58
CA ILE A 157 18.34 11.08 4.08
C ILE A 157 19.10 11.67 5.27
N ALA A 158 20.42 11.45 5.30
CA ALA A 158 21.27 12.02 6.34
C ALA A 158 21.28 13.56 6.32
N ASN A 159 21.16 14.16 7.51
CA ASN A 159 21.10 15.61 7.74
C ASN A 159 19.85 16.31 7.16
N GLY A 160 18.75 15.58 6.91
CA GLY A 160 17.45 16.21 6.62
C GLY A 160 16.91 16.99 7.83
N SER A 161 16.33 18.16 7.60
CA SER A 161 15.84 19.04 8.67
C SER A 161 14.57 18.54 9.36
N THR A 162 13.77 17.73 8.66
CA THR A 162 12.51 17.21 9.18
C THR A 162 12.71 15.82 9.79
N ALA A 163 12.45 15.70 11.10
CA ALA A 163 12.56 14.43 11.79
C ALA A 163 11.58 13.38 11.22
N MET A 164 12.09 12.16 11.01
CA MET A 164 11.23 11.02 10.66
C MET A 164 10.40 10.63 11.90
N PRO A 165 9.08 10.45 11.77
CA PRO A 165 8.27 9.95 12.87
C PRO A 165 8.70 8.53 13.25
N VAL A 166 8.43 8.16 14.50
CA VAL A 166 8.67 6.79 14.98
C VAL A 166 7.80 5.82 14.18
N VAL A 167 8.38 4.69 13.81
CA VAL A 167 7.68 3.62 13.08
C VAL A 167 6.47 3.14 13.89
N GLY A 168 5.35 2.90 13.22
CA GLY A 168 4.15 2.36 13.82
C GLY A 168 3.30 3.36 14.62
N THR A 169 3.70 4.63 14.71
CA THR A 169 2.99 5.64 15.53
C THR A 169 2.06 6.55 14.73
N ALA A 170 1.77 6.25 13.46
CA ALA A 170 0.81 7.03 12.69
C ALA A 170 -0.58 6.98 13.34
N ALA A 171 -1.28 8.11 13.41
CA ALA A 171 -2.61 8.17 14.02
C ALA A 171 -3.62 7.28 13.28
N HIS A 172 -3.57 7.26 11.94
CA HIS A 172 -4.42 6.38 11.13
C HIS A 172 -4.07 4.90 11.23
N ARG A 173 -2.92 4.54 11.79
CA ARG A 173 -2.51 3.15 12.09
C ARG A 173 -2.93 2.73 13.50
N THR A 174 -2.78 3.63 14.46
CA THR A 174 -3.01 3.33 15.89
C THR A 174 -4.45 3.52 16.32
N GLY A 175 -5.19 4.41 15.64
CA GLY A 175 -6.62 4.65 15.88
C GLY A 175 -7.55 4.13 14.77
N ALA A 176 -7.00 3.62 13.66
CA ALA A 176 -7.75 3.08 12.53
C ALA A 176 -6.90 2.03 11.78
N SER A 177 -7.44 1.45 10.72
CA SER A 177 -6.72 0.56 9.81
C SER A 177 -7.39 0.55 8.43
N CYS A 178 -6.94 -0.30 7.51
CA CYS A 178 -7.43 -0.37 6.14
C CYS A 178 -8.97 -0.46 6.05
N THR A 179 -9.58 -1.40 6.78
CA THR A 179 -11.03 -1.65 6.74
C THR A 179 -11.84 -0.50 7.32
N SER A 180 -11.29 0.24 8.30
CA SER A 180 -11.94 1.40 8.91
C SER A 180 -12.25 2.51 7.89
N CYS A 181 -11.39 2.68 6.89
CA CYS A 181 -11.54 3.72 5.86
C CYS A 181 -12.10 3.18 4.54
N HIS A 182 -11.53 2.07 4.06
CA HIS A 182 -11.85 1.53 2.73
C HIS A 182 -13.14 0.70 2.71
N MET A 183 -13.51 0.10 3.84
CA MET A 183 -14.73 -0.71 3.97
C MET A 183 -15.78 -0.07 4.87
N GLY A 184 -15.67 1.24 5.09
CA GLY A 184 -16.63 2.01 5.88
C GLY A 184 -18.06 1.90 5.33
N ALA A 185 -19.04 2.05 6.22
CA ALA A 185 -20.44 2.08 5.84
C ALA A 185 -20.72 3.23 4.85
N SER A 186 -21.52 2.93 3.84
CA SER A 186 -21.82 3.84 2.74
C SER A 186 -23.23 3.63 2.21
N THR A 187 -23.92 4.73 1.93
CA THR A 187 -25.14 4.74 1.10
C THR A 187 -24.83 5.00 -0.37
N ASN A 188 -23.61 5.44 -0.69
CA ASN A 188 -23.15 5.62 -2.06
C ASN A 188 -22.67 4.28 -2.59
N ALA A 189 -23.38 3.74 -3.58
CA ALA A 189 -23.07 2.45 -4.15
C ALA A 189 -21.71 2.36 -4.87
N ALA A 190 -20.97 3.46 -5.04
CA ALA A 190 -19.62 3.49 -5.62
C ALA A 190 -18.50 3.64 -4.57
N LYS A 191 -18.83 3.82 -3.29
CA LYS A 191 -17.87 4.07 -2.21
C LYS A 191 -18.16 3.17 -1.00
N GLY A 192 -17.14 2.87 -0.22
CA GLY A 192 -17.19 2.06 1.00
C GLY A 192 -17.51 0.59 0.73
N LEU A 193 -17.81 -0.15 1.80
CA LEU A 193 -18.16 -1.57 1.72
C LEU A 193 -17.10 -2.36 0.91
N HIS A 194 -17.51 -3.20 -0.02
CA HIS A 194 -16.60 -3.98 -0.88
C HIS A 194 -16.25 -3.27 -2.19
N THR A 195 -16.55 -1.97 -2.35
CA THR A 195 -15.91 -1.19 -3.42
C THR A 195 -14.44 -0.89 -3.08
N PHE A 196 -14.11 -0.89 -1.78
CA PHE A 196 -12.82 -0.51 -1.20
C PHE A 196 -12.42 0.95 -1.43
N GLU A 197 -13.31 1.74 -2.00
CA GLU A 197 -13.10 3.17 -2.21
C GLU A 197 -13.49 3.94 -0.94
N VAL A 198 -12.62 4.80 -0.44
CA VAL A 198 -12.89 5.54 0.81
C VAL A 198 -14.12 6.45 0.69
N THR A 199 -14.92 6.53 1.76
CA THR A 199 -16.04 7.46 1.90
C THR A 199 -15.64 8.67 2.74
N THR A 200 -16.32 9.80 2.56
CA THR A 200 -16.20 10.94 3.47
C THR A 200 -16.71 10.60 4.88
N SER A 201 -17.71 9.72 4.99
CA SER A 201 -18.27 9.26 6.27
C SER A 201 -17.24 8.52 7.14
N ALA A 202 -16.30 7.81 6.53
CA ALA A 202 -15.23 7.14 7.27
C ALA A 202 -14.35 8.15 8.02
N CYS A 203 -14.04 9.28 7.39
CA CYS A 203 -13.23 10.34 8.00
C CYS A 203 -13.97 11.02 9.16
N THR A 204 -15.27 11.31 8.99
CA THR A 204 -16.07 12.05 9.99
C THR A 204 -16.37 11.26 11.26
N THR A 205 -16.01 9.97 11.30
CA THR A 205 -16.09 9.16 12.53
C THR A 205 -15.09 9.66 13.59
N CYS A 206 -13.95 10.22 13.16
CA CYS A 206 -12.90 10.72 14.06
C CYS A 206 -12.61 12.21 13.87
N HIS A 207 -12.90 12.78 12.71
CA HIS A 207 -12.60 14.17 12.37
C HIS A 207 -13.86 15.03 12.34
N THR A 208 -13.88 16.10 13.14
CA THR A 208 -14.92 17.15 13.06
C THR A 208 -14.81 17.96 11.77
N THR A 209 -13.61 18.08 11.23
CA THR A 209 -13.32 18.74 9.95
C THR A 209 -12.33 17.87 9.19
N VAL A 210 -12.71 17.47 7.98
CA VAL A 210 -11.89 16.63 7.11
C VAL A 210 -11.08 17.54 6.19
N PRO A 211 -9.74 17.58 6.31
CA PRO A 211 -8.91 18.34 5.39
C PRO A 211 -9.04 17.81 3.96
N THR A 212 -8.97 18.70 2.97
CA THR A 212 -8.97 18.32 1.55
C THR A 212 -7.64 17.71 1.10
N GLU A 213 -6.57 17.94 1.87
CA GLU A 213 -5.23 17.42 1.62
C GLU A 213 -4.42 17.26 2.91
N VAL A 214 -3.31 16.53 2.83
CA VAL A 214 -2.23 16.63 3.81
C VAL A 214 -1.54 17.97 3.60
N ALA A 215 -1.77 18.90 4.54
CA ALA A 215 -1.39 20.30 4.40
C ALA A 215 0.05 20.52 3.88
N GLY A 216 0.14 21.12 2.68
CA GLY A 216 1.38 21.51 2.02
C GLY A 216 2.07 20.39 1.23
N LEU A 217 1.64 19.13 1.36
CA LEU A 217 2.30 18.01 0.70
C LEU A 217 2.19 18.09 -0.83
N ALA A 218 1.06 18.54 -1.37
CA ALA A 218 0.88 18.67 -2.82
C ALA A 218 1.87 19.68 -3.44
N ALA A 219 2.07 20.83 -2.78
CA ALA A 219 3.04 21.84 -3.21
C ALA A 219 4.48 21.34 -3.07
N ASP A 220 4.81 20.64 -1.98
CA ASP A 220 6.12 20.03 -1.77
C ASP A 220 6.41 18.95 -2.83
N MET A 221 5.43 18.10 -3.14
CA MET A 221 5.54 17.09 -4.21
C MET A 221 5.78 17.73 -5.58
N ALA A 222 5.04 18.80 -5.92
CA ALA A 222 5.23 19.53 -7.18
C ALA A 222 6.64 20.17 -7.25
N THR A 223 7.11 20.74 -6.14
CA THR A 223 8.46 21.31 -6.04
C THR A 223 9.53 20.25 -6.26
N LEU A 224 9.40 19.08 -5.63
CA LEU A 224 10.33 17.98 -5.82
C LEU A 224 10.27 17.42 -7.24
N HIS A 225 9.07 17.29 -7.83
CA HIS A 225 8.90 16.87 -9.22
C HIS A 225 9.71 17.76 -10.18
N THR A 226 9.53 19.08 -10.11
CA THR A 226 10.29 20.03 -10.96
C THR A 226 11.80 19.87 -10.79
N LYS A 227 12.28 19.67 -9.56
CA LYS A 227 13.71 19.45 -9.29
C LYS A 227 14.21 18.13 -9.90
N LEU A 228 13.46 17.04 -9.75
CA LEU A 228 13.82 15.73 -10.30
C LEU A 228 13.80 15.72 -11.85
N VAL A 229 12.88 16.46 -12.47
CA VAL A 229 12.86 16.69 -13.92
C VAL A 229 14.12 17.45 -14.36
N ALA A 230 14.44 18.56 -13.68
CA ALA A 230 15.64 19.36 -14.01
C ALA A 230 16.94 18.55 -13.88
N LEU A 231 16.97 17.57 -12.97
CA LEU A 231 18.08 16.64 -12.78
C LEU A 231 18.09 15.46 -13.78
N GLY A 232 17.09 15.34 -14.66
CA GLY A 232 16.99 14.25 -15.63
C GLY A 232 16.70 12.88 -15.01
N LEU A 233 16.05 12.85 -13.83
CA LEU A 233 15.74 11.62 -13.09
C LEU A 233 14.35 11.09 -13.37
N ILE A 234 13.44 11.99 -13.75
CA ILE A 234 12.08 11.67 -14.19
C ILE A 234 11.73 12.50 -15.43
N ARG A 235 10.75 12.04 -16.21
CA ARG A 235 10.11 12.84 -17.25
C ARG A 235 9.02 13.73 -16.64
N GLU A 236 8.48 14.64 -17.44
CA GLU A 236 7.36 15.51 -17.06
C GLU A 236 6.09 14.75 -16.63
N ASP A 237 5.92 13.50 -17.07
CA ASP A 237 4.81 12.64 -16.67
C ASP A 237 5.07 11.86 -15.37
N GLY A 238 6.18 12.14 -14.66
CA GLY A 238 6.59 11.46 -13.44
C GLY A 238 7.25 10.08 -13.66
N SER A 239 7.38 9.61 -14.90
CA SER A 239 8.04 8.33 -15.19
C SER A 239 9.54 8.42 -14.94
N THR A 240 10.09 7.44 -14.22
CA THR A 240 11.52 7.37 -13.92
C THR A 240 12.38 7.18 -15.17
N ILE A 241 13.46 7.93 -15.27
CA ILE A 241 14.50 7.80 -16.30
C ILE A 241 15.61 6.93 -15.73
N VAL A 242 15.90 5.81 -16.37
CA VAL A 242 17.01 4.91 -16.00
C VAL A 242 18.34 5.61 -16.24
N GLN A 243 19.19 5.63 -15.22
CA GLN A 243 20.51 6.25 -15.30
C GLN A 243 21.56 5.26 -15.81
N THR A 244 22.42 5.73 -16.71
CA THR A 244 23.58 4.97 -17.23
C THR A 244 24.87 5.25 -16.48
N VAL A 245 24.86 6.26 -15.61
CA VAL A 245 25.98 6.68 -14.76
C VAL A 245 25.53 6.73 -13.30
N LYS A 246 26.48 6.66 -12.36
CA LYS A 246 26.16 6.83 -10.94
C LYS A 246 25.77 8.28 -10.65
N ILE A 247 24.73 8.46 -9.85
CA ILE A 247 24.26 9.75 -9.32
C ILE A 247 24.61 9.85 -7.83
N PRO A 248 24.62 11.06 -7.21
CA PRO A 248 24.79 11.17 -5.77
C PRO A 248 23.76 10.33 -5.01
N PHE A 249 24.19 9.61 -3.97
CA PHE A 249 23.32 8.69 -3.25
C PHE A 249 22.08 9.41 -2.67
N LYS A 250 22.27 10.60 -2.09
CA LYS A 250 21.16 11.42 -1.57
C LYS A 250 20.14 11.79 -2.66
N THR A 251 20.58 11.99 -3.90
CA THR A 251 19.72 12.23 -5.05
C THR A 251 18.90 10.99 -5.41
N ALA A 252 19.50 9.79 -5.34
CA ALA A 252 18.75 8.55 -5.48
C ALA A 252 17.71 8.37 -4.35
N GLN A 253 18.07 8.69 -3.10
CA GLN A 253 17.13 8.66 -1.98
C GLN A 253 15.95 9.62 -2.19
N ALA A 254 16.20 10.82 -2.70
CA ALA A 254 15.15 11.79 -3.01
C ALA A 254 14.17 11.27 -4.08
N LEU A 255 14.69 10.69 -5.17
CA LEU A 255 13.87 10.04 -6.20
C LEU A 255 13.03 8.89 -5.61
N TRP A 256 13.66 8.03 -4.81
CA TRP A 256 12.97 6.92 -4.15
C TRP A 256 11.82 7.42 -3.26
N ASN A 257 12.05 8.46 -2.46
CA ASN A 257 11.05 9.05 -1.57
C ASN A 257 9.89 9.69 -2.34
N TYR A 258 10.18 10.43 -3.41
CA TYR A 258 9.16 10.97 -4.31
C TYR A 258 8.24 9.85 -4.82
N LYS A 259 8.84 8.80 -5.42
CA LYS A 259 8.09 7.67 -5.96
C LYS A 259 7.38 6.87 -4.87
N THR A 260 7.94 6.77 -3.66
CA THR A 260 7.28 6.07 -2.54
C THR A 260 5.99 6.76 -2.12
N VAL A 261 5.97 8.10 -2.05
CA VAL A 261 4.76 8.86 -1.69
C VAL A 261 3.76 8.90 -2.85
N GLU A 262 4.24 9.00 -4.08
CA GLU A 262 3.38 8.97 -5.28
C GLU A 262 2.69 7.62 -5.45
N GLU A 263 3.44 6.53 -5.36
CA GLU A 263 2.94 5.16 -5.62
C GLU A 263 2.16 4.54 -4.46
N ASP A 264 2.06 5.25 -3.34
CA ASP A 264 1.10 4.96 -2.28
C ASP A 264 -0.33 5.34 -2.68
N HIS A 265 -0.51 6.30 -3.60
CA HIS A 265 -1.78 6.81 -4.12
C HIS A 265 -2.76 7.41 -3.09
N SER A 266 -2.40 7.47 -1.80
CA SER A 266 -3.24 8.12 -0.77
C SER A 266 -3.05 9.63 -0.66
N LYS A 267 -2.12 10.21 -1.45
CA LYS A 267 -1.69 11.61 -1.30
C LYS A 267 -1.20 11.91 0.12
N GLY A 268 -0.51 10.94 0.72
CA GLY A 268 0.05 10.99 2.07
C GLY A 268 -0.95 10.74 3.20
N VAL A 269 -2.24 10.51 2.92
CA VAL A 269 -3.26 10.29 3.95
C VAL A 269 -2.95 9.06 4.81
N HIS A 270 -2.35 8.00 4.26
CA HIS A 270 -1.98 6.83 5.08
C HIS A 270 -1.05 7.21 6.25
N ASN A 271 -0.08 8.10 6.03
CA ASN A 271 0.80 8.57 7.10
C ASN A 271 1.28 10.01 6.84
N PRO A 272 0.48 11.02 7.24
CA PRO A 272 0.72 12.42 6.87
C PRO A 272 2.07 12.97 7.34
N LYS A 273 2.49 12.60 8.57
CA LYS A 273 3.78 13.05 9.13
C LYS A 273 4.96 12.42 8.38
N TYR A 274 4.87 11.13 8.08
CA TYR A 274 5.93 10.40 7.38
C TYR A 274 6.09 10.88 5.94
N ALA A 275 4.98 10.97 5.19
CA ALA A 275 5.02 11.47 3.81
C ALA A 275 5.62 12.88 3.73
N LYS A 276 5.21 13.79 4.62
CA LYS A 276 5.80 15.15 4.67
C LYS A 276 7.30 15.12 5.00
N ALA A 277 7.72 14.31 5.96
CA ALA A 277 9.14 14.20 6.31
C ALA A 277 9.99 13.68 5.14
N LEU A 278 9.51 12.64 4.43
CA LEU A 278 10.18 12.10 3.26
C LEU A 278 10.39 13.16 2.16
N ILE A 279 9.34 13.91 1.82
CA ILE A 279 9.38 14.87 0.72
C ILE A 279 10.18 16.11 1.08
N LYS A 280 10.03 16.65 2.29
CA LYS A 280 10.82 17.82 2.72
C LYS A 280 12.32 17.54 2.73
N ASN A 281 12.72 16.42 3.33
CA ASN A 281 14.11 16.02 3.34
C ASN A 281 14.64 15.71 1.93
N ALA A 282 13.79 15.17 1.04
CA ALA A 282 14.15 14.94 -0.35
C ALA A 282 14.36 16.24 -1.13
N ILE A 283 13.52 17.27 -0.91
CA ILE A 283 13.70 18.59 -1.52
C ILE A 283 15.03 19.19 -1.10
N GLU A 284 15.36 19.17 0.19
CA GLU A 284 16.62 19.69 0.74
C GLU A 284 17.85 18.98 0.15
N ALA A 285 17.74 17.67 -0.08
CA ALA A 285 18.83 16.86 -0.61
C ALA A 285 19.19 17.15 -2.08
N VAL A 286 18.27 17.78 -2.83
CA VAL A 286 18.41 18.08 -4.26
C VAL A 286 18.27 19.58 -4.54
N GLN A 287 18.69 20.39 -3.57
CA GLN A 287 18.88 21.84 -3.74
C GLN A 287 20.16 22.15 -4.50
#